data_AF-A0A946YLD9-F1
#
_entry.id   AF-A0A946YLD9-F1
#
_cell.length_a   1.000
_cell.length_b   1.000
_cell.length_c   1.000
_cell.angle_alpha   90.00
_cell.angle_beta   90.00
_cell.angle_gamma   90.00
#
_symmetry.space_group_name_H-M   'P 1'
#
loop_
_entity.id
_entity.type
_entity.pdbx_description
1 polymer ?
#
loop_
_entity_poly.entity_id
_entity_poly.type
_entity_poly.pdbx_seq_one_letter_code
_entity_poly.pdbx_strand_id
1 'polypeptide(L)'
;MRNNSKRAKIQSTVTILFGARLGVATQTASTATKKVSAALRQLFAGALLVLPIFVYAEAVVPSAANAEATDPAKMGWMQGSPPPENRIIRFADGSYFRFPATRWSFSNFRRLMPTINVSRGLNATATLSQALRDDIDDIRFTPGDTSTSMRWSDSLLENYTDAVLILHQGKVVYERYFGVSSPTGQHGVMSITKTFVGTLASALIAEGVLDPGKLVTDYVPELAGSAFAGATLQQVLDMTTGIRFNEDYANPKADIWVHAKAGSPLPMPKDYQGPRSYYEFLQQTVAEGKHGEAFHYRTINTDALGWVIARATGKSLNELLSERIWQKLGAEQDAYINADSIGTPFAGGGLSVGLRDLARFGEMIRNNGYYNGQQIIPAAA
;
A
#
# COMPACT_ATOMS: atom_id res chain seq x y z
N MET A 1 31.83 28.87 37.50
CA MET A 1 30.61 28.20 37.95
C MET A 1 29.94 27.57 36.73
N ARG A 2 29.83 26.23 36.72
CA ARG A 2 29.22 25.45 35.64
C ARG A 2 27.71 25.61 35.71
N ASN A 3 27.06 25.98 34.60
CA ASN A 3 25.61 25.90 34.50
C ASN A 3 25.24 24.79 33.50
N ASN A 4 24.69 23.71 34.05
CA ASN A 4 24.23 22.52 33.35
C ASN A 4 22.87 22.79 32.71
N SER A 5 22.80 22.93 31.38
CA SER A 5 21.52 22.79 30.67
C SER A 5 21.25 21.31 30.41
N LYS A 6 20.32 20.73 31.17
CA LYS A 6 19.76 19.40 30.90
C LYS A 6 19.07 19.43 29.53
N ARG A 7 19.66 18.77 28.52
CA ARG A 7 18.95 18.39 27.30
C ARG A 7 17.95 17.28 27.67
N ALA A 8 16.66 17.57 27.54
CA ALA A 8 15.63 16.55 27.57
C ALA A 8 15.89 15.58 26.41
N LYS A 9 16.17 14.30 26.72
CA LYS A 9 16.16 13.22 25.74
C LYS A 9 14.71 13.03 25.31
N ILE A 10 14.39 13.36 24.06
CA ILE A 10 13.15 12.94 23.43
C ILE A 10 13.20 11.42 23.35
N GLN A 11 12.39 10.75 24.18
CA GLN A 11 12.15 9.32 24.09
C GLN A 11 11.15 9.10 22.96
N SER A 12 11.62 8.68 21.78
CA SER A 12 10.75 8.33 20.66
C SER A 12 10.48 6.83 20.63
N THR A 13 9.20 6.47 20.65
CA THR A 13 8.68 5.12 20.37
C THR A 13 8.29 5.07 18.89
N VAL A 14 8.68 4.02 18.17
CA VAL A 14 8.17 3.76 16.82
C VAL A 14 7.13 2.64 16.93
N THR A 15 5.86 3.00 16.68
CA THR A 15 4.75 2.05 16.57
C THR A 15 4.39 1.92 15.10
N ILE A 16 4.48 0.71 14.55
CA ILE A 16 4.05 0.40 13.19
C ILE A 16 2.78 -0.44 13.30
N LEU A 17 1.64 0.12 12.88
CA LEU A 17 0.34 -0.55 12.83
C LEU A 17 -0.03 -0.87 11.37
N PHE A 18 -0.48 -2.10 11.12
CA PHE A 18 -1.17 -2.46 9.88
C PHE A 18 -2.67 -2.57 10.16
N GLY A 19 -3.46 -1.72 9.51
CA GLY A 19 -4.93 -1.77 9.55
C GLY A 19 -5.52 -0.50 8.98
N ALA A 20 -6.21 -0.58 7.83
CA ALA A 20 -6.98 0.52 7.27
C ALA A 20 -8.46 0.14 7.34
N ARG A 21 -9.25 0.90 8.10
CA ARG A 21 -10.72 0.87 8.00
C ARG A 21 -11.11 1.60 6.71
N LEU A 22 -11.12 0.88 5.58
CA LEU A 22 -11.79 1.39 4.38
C LEU A 22 -13.29 1.44 4.68
N GLY A 23 -13.86 2.65 4.66
CA GLY A 23 -15.25 2.91 5.03
C GLY A 23 -16.22 2.05 4.21
N VAL A 24 -16.92 1.14 4.87
CA VAL A 24 -18.05 0.41 4.28
C VAL A 24 -19.21 1.39 4.19
N ALA A 25 -19.53 1.83 2.98
CA ALA A 25 -20.71 2.67 2.74
C ALA A 25 -21.99 1.84 2.99
N THR A 26 -22.74 2.21 4.02
CA THR A 26 -24.07 1.66 4.31
C THR A 26 -25.08 2.24 3.31
N GLN A 27 -25.55 1.42 2.37
CA GLN A 27 -26.69 1.79 1.52
C GLN A 27 -27.98 1.35 2.22
N THR A 28 -28.73 2.30 2.76
CA THR A 28 -30.11 2.07 3.22
C THR A 28 -31.02 1.96 2.00
N ALA A 29 -31.47 0.75 1.67
CA ALA A 29 -32.48 0.53 0.65
C ALA A 29 -33.86 1.01 1.16
N SER A 30 -34.31 2.16 0.66
CA SER A 30 -35.67 2.65 0.85
C SER A 30 -36.59 2.09 -0.26
N THR A 31 -37.55 1.28 0.17
CA THR A 31 -38.87 0.98 -0.42
C THR A 31 -39.23 1.61 -1.77
N ALA A 32 -39.33 0.76 -2.81
CA ALA A 32 -40.19 1.01 -3.97
C ALA A 32 -40.57 -0.30 -4.70
N THR A 33 -41.24 -1.22 -3.99
CA THR A 33 -41.97 -2.34 -4.62
C THR A 33 -43.41 -1.90 -4.84
N LYS A 34 -43.78 -1.54 -6.07
CA LYS A 34 -45.15 -1.71 -6.66
C LYS A 34 -45.25 -1.01 -8.01
N LYS A 35 -45.89 -1.72 -8.96
CA LYS A 35 -46.16 -1.37 -10.37
C LYS A 35 -44.92 -1.59 -11.25
N VAL A 36 -44.85 -2.63 -12.07
CA VAL A 36 -45.71 -2.82 -13.24
C VAL A 36 -46.06 -4.30 -13.42
N SER A 37 -47.35 -4.62 -13.24
CA SER A 37 -47.98 -5.77 -13.88
C SER A 37 -48.79 -5.26 -15.07
N ALA A 38 -48.83 -6.06 -16.12
CA ALA A 38 -49.70 -5.96 -17.31
C ALA A 38 -49.18 -5.08 -18.47
N ALA A 39 -48.38 -5.70 -19.34
CA ALA A 39 -48.61 -5.65 -20.78
C ALA A 39 -47.82 -6.77 -21.48
N LEU A 40 -48.45 -7.39 -22.48
CA LEU A 40 -47.92 -8.37 -23.44
C LEU A 40 -47.81 -9.83 -22.97
N ARG A 41 -48.97 -10.50 -22.97
CA ARG A 41 -49.07 -11.90 -23.41
C ARG A 41 -49.45 -11.92 -24.89
N GLN A 42 -48.64 -12.61 -25.69
CA GLN A 42 -48.96 -13.51 -26.81
C GLN A 42 -48.21 -13.27 -28.13
N LEU A 43 -47.66 -14.40 -28.61
CA LEU A 43 -47.19 -14.74 -29.97
C LEU A 43 -45.73 -14.39 -30.31
N PHE A 44 -44.81 -15.33 -30.11
CA PHE A 44 -44.32 -16.20 -31.20
C PHE A 44 -43.48 -17.35 -30.61
N ALA A 45 -43.75 -18.57 -31.08
CA ALA A 45 -42.97 -19.77 -30.78
C ALA A 45 -41.63 -19.71 -31.53
N GLY A 46 -40.52 -19.87 -30.80
CA GLY A 46 -39.19 -19.96 -31.40
C GLY A 46 -38.10 -20.12 -30.34
N ALA A 47 -37.48 -21.31 -30.30
CA ALA A 47 -36.22 -21.67 -29.64
C ALA A 47 -35.97 -21.11 -28.22
N LEU A 48 -36.15 -21.95 -27.20
CA LEU A 48 -35.55 -21.75 -25.87
C LEU A 48 -34.02 -21.77 -26.00
N LEU A 49 -33.41 -20.60 -26.11
CA LEU A 49 -32.03 -20.37 -25.70
C LEU A 49 -32.07 -19.92 -24.24
N VAL A 50 -31.90 -20.88 -23.32
CA VAL A 50 -31.63 -20.59 -21.92
C VAL A 50 -30.22 -20.01 -21.84
N LEU A 51 -30.13 -18.69 -21.95
CA LEU A 51 -28.92 -17.97 -21.54
C LEU A 51 -28.79 -18.13 -20.02
N PRO A 52 -27.67 -18.66 -19.49
CA PRO A 52 -27.45 -18.69 -18.06
C PRO A 52 -27.28 -17.23 -17.60
N ILE A 53 -28.32 -16.70 -16.95
CA ILE A 53 -28.20 -15.49 -16.15
C ILE A 53 -27.35 -15.90 -14.94
N PHE A 54 -26.04 -15.62 -15.00
CA PHE A 54 -25.18 -15.69 -13.84
C PHE A 54 -25.60 -14.55 -12.89
N VAL A 55 -26.53 -14.86 -12.00
CA VAL A 55 -26.74 -14.06 -10.79
C VAL A 55 -25.54 -14.34 -9.92
N TYR A 56 -24.52 -13.48 -10.00
CA TYR A 56 -23.48 -13.45 -8.99
C TYR A 56 -24.14 -13.05 -7.67
N ALA A 57 -24.41 -14.03 -6.82
CA ALA A 57 -24.69 -13.76 -5.42
C ALA A 57 -23.41 -13.14 -4.84
N GLU A 58 -23.40 -11.82 -4.68
CA GLU A 58 -22.44 -11.21 -3.76
C GLU A 58 -22.58 -11.93 -2.42
N ALA A 59 -21.49 -12.48 -1.91
CA ALA A 59 -21.48 -12.92 -0.52
C ALA A 59 -21.76 -11.67 0.32
N VAL A 60 -22.99 -11.56 0.83
CA VAL A 60 -23.38 -10.50 1.76
C VAL A 60 -22.59 -10.75 3.04
N VAL A 61 -21.48 -10.05 3.19
CA VAL A 61 -20.73 -10.00 4.44
C VAL A 61 -21.59 -9.16 5.39
N PRO A 62 -22.05 -9.70 6.53
CA PRO A 62 -22.84 -8.91 7.48
C PRO A 62 -22.06 -7.65 7.86
N SER A 63 -22.72 -6.49 7.88
CA SER A 63 -22.08 -5.20 8.20
C SER A 63 -21.58 -5.06 9.66
N ALA A 64 -21.48 -6.18 10.38
CA ALA A 64 -21.09 -6.34 11.78
C ALA A 64 -20.09 -7.50 12.00
N ALA A 65 -19.42 -7.98 10.95
CA ALA A 65 -18.50 -9.10 11.07
C ALA A 65 -17.15 -8.64 11.66
N ASN A 66 -16.90 -8.90 12.95
CA ASN A 66 -15.65 -8.56 13.65
C ASN A 66 -14.41 -9.31 13.10
N ALA A 67 -13.23 -8.99 13.62
CA ALA A 67 -11.98 -9.59 13.16
C ALA A 67 -11.94 -11.11 13.36
N GLU A 68 -12.61 -11.67 14.37
CA GLU A 68 -12.67 -13.11 14.56
C GLU A 68 -13.56 -13.80 13.53
N ALA A 69 -14.71 -13.20 13.20
CA ALA A 69 -15.66 -13.74 12.23
C ALA A 69 -15.13 -13.65 10.79
N THR A 70 -14.27 -12.68 10.51
CA THR A 70 -13.64 -12.46 9.20
C THR A 70 -12.20 -12.96 9.14
N ASP A 71 -11.76 -13.74 10.12
CA ASP A 71 -10.40 -14.29 10.15
C ASP A 71 -10.16 -15.15 8.90
N PRO A 72 -9.14 -14.83 8.07
CA PRO A 72 -8.96 -15.49 6.79
C PRO A 72 -8.63 -16.98 6.90
N ALA A 73 -7.98 -17.41 8.00
CA ALA A 73 -7.70 -18.82 8.26
C ALA A 73 -8.98 -19.57 8.65
N LYS A 74 -9.84 -18.98 9.48
CA LYS A 74 -11.15 -19.57 9.85
C LYS A 74 -12.13 -19.60 8.69
N MET A 75 -12.10 -18.57 7.84
CA MET A 75 -12.92 -18.52 6.64
C MET A 75 -12.50 -19.54 5.57
N GLY A 76 -11.33 -20.17 5.70
CA GLY A 76 -10.85 -21.17 4.74
C GLY A 76 -10.45 -20.57 3.40
N TRP A 77 -10.11 -19.27 3.34
CA TRP A 77 -9.71 -18.63 2.08
C TRP A 77 -8.47 -19.32 1.50
N MET A 78 -8.56 -19.72 0.23
CA MET A 78 -7.47 -20.33 -0.53
C MET A 78 -6.88 -21.61 0.10
N GLN A 79 -7.66 -22.32 0.93
CA GLN A 79 -7.30 -23.61 1.52
C GLN A 79 -7.87 -24.78 0.71
N GLY A 80 -7.08 -25.84 0.54
CA GLY A 80 -7.43 -27.01 -0.29
C GLY A 80 -6.67 -27.04 -1.63
N SER A 81 -6.80 -28.14 -2.36
CA SER A 81 -6.16 -28.34 -3.67
C SER A 81 -7.09 -29.14 -4.59
N PRO A 82 -8.02 -28.49 -5.32
CA PRO A 82 -8.25 -27.04 -5.35
C PRO A 82 -9.02 -26.52 -4.12
N PRO A 83 -8.92 -25.21 -3.77
CA PRO A 83 -9.84 -24.59 -2.83
C PRO A 83 -11.29 -24.65 -3.33
N PRO A 84 -12.30 -24.73 -2.45
CA PRO A 84 -13.71 -24.64 -2.84
C PRO A 84 -14.01 -23.37 -3.64
N GLU A 85 -14.91 -23.43 -4.62
CA GLU A 85 -15.18 -22.32 -5.55
C GLU A 85 -15.51 -20.99 -4.84
N ASN A 86 -16.36 -21.04 -3.80
CA ASN A 86 -16.73 -19.88 -2.99
C ASN A 86 -15.64 -19.40 -2.00
N ARG A 87 -14.46 -20.04 -2.02
CA ARG A 87 -13.28 -19.71 -1.20
C ARG A 87 -12.06 -19.36 -2.05
N ILE A 88 -12.23 -19.17 -3.36
CA ILE A 88 -11.15 -18.75 -4.24
C ILE A 88 -11.12 -17.23 -4.35
N ILE A 89 -9.93 -16.68 -4.12
CA ILE A 89 -9.61 -15.26 -4.34
C ILE A 89 -8.83 -15.14 -5.64
N ARG A 90 -9.22 -14.19 -6.48
CA ARG A 90 -8.61 -13.95 -7.79
C ARG A 90 -8.30 -12.48 -8.01
N PHE A 91 -7.21 -12.27 -8.73
CA PHE A 91 -6.91 -10.97 -9.31
C PHE A 91 -7.88 -10.65 -10.47
N ALA A 92 -8.16 -11.65 -11.32
CA ALA A 92 -8.91 -11.49 -12.56
C ALA A 92 -10.34 -10.94 -12.42
N ASP A 93 -11.02 -11.25 -11.31
CA ASP A 93 -12.40 -10.81 -11.03
C ASP A 93 -12.47 -9.72 -9.95
N GLY A 94 -11.31 -9.18 -9.52
CA GLY A 94 -11.21 -8.15 -8.49
C GLY A 94 -11.56 -8.61 -7.07
N SER A 95 -11.88 -9.89 -6.83
CA SER A 95 -12.20 -10.39 -5.48
C SER A 95 -11.08 -10.17 -4.48
N TYR A 96 -9.82 -10.18 -4.92
CA TYR A 96 -8.68 -9.96 -4.04
C TYR A 96 -8.68 -8.63 -3.28
N PHE A 97 -9.34 -7.60 -3.80
CA PHE A 97 -9.37 -6.27 -3.20
C PHE A 97 -10.73 -5.93 -2.55
N ARG A 98 -11.58 -6.94 -2.33
CA ARG A 98 -12.87 -6.79 -1.62
C ARG A 98 -12.77 -7.35 -0.21
N PHE A 99 -13.32 -6.64 0.77
CA PHE A 99 -13.43 -7.15 2.13
C PHE A 99 -14.44 -8.32 2.18
N PRO A 100 -14.19 -9.41 2.93
CA PRO A 100 -13.04 -9.67 3.80
C PRO A 100 -11.84 -10.34 3.13
N ALA A 101 -11.89 -10.62 1.82
CA ALA A 101 -10.79 -11.28 1.11
C ALA A 101 -9.48 -10.49 1.17
N THR A 102 -9.53 -9.16 1.30
CA THR A 102 -8.35 -8.30 1.53
C THR A 102 -7.48 -8.76 2.71
N ARG A 103 -8.08 -9.30 3.79
CA ARG A 103 -7.36 -9.82 4.96
C ARG A 103 -6.46 -11.02 4.63
N TRP A 104 -6.79 -11.76 3.58
CA TRP A 104 -5.92 -12.80 3.04
C TRP A 104 -4.95 -12.23 1.99
N SER A 105 -5.48 -11.42 1.06
CA SER A 105 -4.74 -10.92 -0.10
C SER A 105 -3.54 -10.07 0.27
N PHE A 106 -3.63 -9.23 1.31
CA PHE A 106 -2.53 -8.33 1.68
C PHE A 106 -1.32 -9.10 2.22
N SER A 107 -1.53 -10.28 2.79
CA SER A 107 -0.44 -11.20 3.18
C SER A 107 0.07 -12.08 2.04
N ASN A 108 -0.56 -12.02 0.85
CA ASN A 108 -0.37 -12.99 -0.23
C ASN A 108 -0.32 -12.37 -1.64
N PHE A 109 -0.05 -11.07 -1.78
CA PHE A 109 -0.13 -10.38 -3.09
C PHE A 109 0.68 -11.03 -4.20
N ARG A 110 1.88 -11.55 -3.89
CA ARG A 110 2.75 -12.25 -4.85
C ARG A 110 2.11 -13.51 -5.47
N ARG A 111 1.03 -14.04 -4.88
CA ARG A 111 0.26 -15.16 -5.45
C ARG A 111 -0.81 -14.72 -6.46
N LEU A 112 -1.06 -13.43 -6.59
CA LEU A 112 -2.21 -12.87 -7.31
C LEU A 112 -1.81 -12.10 -8.58
N MET A 113 -0.65 -11.44 -8.58
CA MET A 113 -0.20 -10.59 -9.68
C MET A 113 1.32 -10.61 -9.85
N PRO A 114 1.86 -10.12 -10.99
CA PRO A 114 3.29 -9.98 -11.20
C PRO A 114 3.94 -9.13 -10.10
N THR A 115 5.10 -9.59 -9.64
CA THR A 115 5.92 -8.88 -8.66
C THR A 115 7.37 -8.95 -9.09
N ILE A 116 8.12 -7.92 -8.73
CA ILE A 116 9.56 -7.84 -8.95
C ILE A 116 10.26 -7.95 -7.59
N ASN A 117 11.33 -8.72 -7.55
CA ASN A 117 12.07 -8.96 -6.32
C ASN A 117 12.88 -7.74 -5.88
N VAL A 118 12.89 -7.46 -4.58
CA VAL A 118 13.80 -6.54 -3.92
C VAL A 118 14.69 -7.39 -3.02
N SER A 119 15.85 -7.78 -3.54
CA SER A 119 16.69 -8.77 -2.87
C SER A 119 17.30 -8.21 -1.58
N ARG A 120 17.37 -9.05 -0.55
CA ARG A 120 18.12 -8.78 0.67
C ARG A 120 19.60 -9.16 0.56
N GLY A 121 20.02 -9.70 -0.59
CA GLY A 121 21.37 -10.19 -0.82
C GLY A 121 21.70 -11.44 -0.03
N LEU A 122 22.99 -11.80 0.02
CA LEU A 122 23.48 -13.01 0.68
C LEU A 122 24.10 -12.75 2.06
N ASN A 123 24.13 -11.48 2.50
CA ASN A 123 24.72 -11.09 3.77
C ASN A 123 23.92 -11.62 4.96
N ALA A 124 24.56 -11.78 6.11
CA ALA A 124 23.89 -12.17 7.35
C ALA A 124 22.75 -11.20 7.73
N THR A 125 21.72 -11.73 8.39
CA THR A 125 20.62 -10.92 8.93
C THR A 125 21.12 -10.11 10.14
N ALA A 126 20.65 -8.87 10.29
CA ALA A 126 20.91 -8.07 11.48
C ALA A 126 19.91 -8.45 12.57
N THR A 127 20.37 -8.96 13.70
CA THR A 127 19.49 -9.37 14.81
C THR A 127 18.78 -8.16 15.43
N LEU A 128 17.45 -8.24 15.53
CA LEU A 128 16.68 -7.32 16.37
C LEU A 128 16.75 -7.78 17.82
N SER A 129 17.33 -6.96 18.69
CA SER A 129 17.38 -7.25 20.13
C SER A 129 15.97 -7.30 20.71
N GLN A 130 15.70 -8.25 21.61
CA GLN A 130 14.39 -8.41 22.25
C GLN A 130 14.43 -7.99 23.72
N ALA A 131 13.34 -7.40 24.18
CA ALA A 131 13.02 -7.10 25.57
C ALA A 131 11.49 -7.13 25.73
N LEU A 132 10.91 -8.29 25.39
CA LEU A 132 9.46 -8.46 25.31
C LEU A 132 8.80 -8.16 26.66
N ARG A 133 7.67 -7.48 26.57
CA ARG A 133 6.81 -7.12 27.68
C ARG A 133 5.49 -7.86 27.56
N ASP A 134 5.04 -8.46 28.65
CA ASP A 134 3.77 -9.18 28.78
C ASP A 134 2.62 -8.25 29.21
N ASP A 135 2.92 -7.10 29.81
CA ASP A 135 1.93 -6.13 30.29
C ASP A 135 1.27 -5.28 29.19
N ILE A 136 1.82 -5.26 27.97
CA ILE A 136 1.36 -4.36 26.90
C ILE A 136 -0.05 -4.68 26.44
N ASP A 137 -0.45 -5.96 26.41
CA ASP A 137 -1.82 -6.36 26.04
C ASP A 137 -2.87 -5.75 26.98
N ASP A 138 -2.52 -5.54 28.25
CA ASP A 138 -3.40 -5.03 29.30
C ASP A 138 -3.45 -3.52 29.42
N ILE A 139 -2.60 -2.79 28.69
CA ILE A 139 -2.60 -1.32 28.71
C ILE A 139 -3.99 -0.83 28.30
N ARG A 140 -4.60 -0.01 29.16
CA ARG A 140 -5.91 0.60 28.89
C ARG A 140 -5.75 2.01 28.36
N PHE A 141 -6.57 2.35 27.38
CA PHE A 141 -6.68 3.70 26.85
C PHE A 141 -8.13 3.97 26.46
N THR A 142 -8.45 5.23 26.20
CA THR A 142 -9.75 5.65 25.66
C THR A 142 -9.53 6.20 24.26
N PRO A 143 -10.06 5.57 23.20
CA PRO A 143 -10.00 6.11 21.84
C PRO A 143 -10.55 7.54 21.78
N GLY A 144 -9.97 8.39 20.94
CA GLY A 144 -10.31 9.83 20.92
C GLY A 144 -11.74 10.16 20.46
N ASP A 145 -12.43 9.21 19.86
CA ASP A 145 -13.80 9.31 19.34
C ASP A 145 -14.86 8.64 20.24
N THR A 146 -14.46 8.09 21.39
CA THR A 146 -15.37 7.41 22.31
C THR A 146 -15.11 7.79 23.77
N SER A 147 -16.06 7.49 24.66
CA SER A 147 -15.88 7.60 26.12
C SER A 147 -15.55 6.26 26.79
N THR A 148 -15.52 5.17 26.01
CA THR A 148 -15.32 3.81 26.53
C THR A 148 -13.85 3.45 26.48
N SER A 149 -13.27 3.11 27.64
CA SER A 149 -11.90 2.60 27.69
C SER A 149 -11.83 1.14 27.19
N MET A 150 -10.78 0.80 26.47
CA MET A 150 -10.48 -0.55 25.98
C MET A 150 -9.04 -0.95 26.29
N ARG A 151 -8.74 -2.26 26.25
CA ARG A 151 -7.36 -2.76 26.32
C ARG A 151 -6.68 -2.60 24.96
N TRP A 152 -5.35 -2.48 24.96
CA TRP A 152 -4.53 -2.45 23.76
C TRP A 152 -4.80 -3.64 22.86
N SER A 153 -4.82 -4.86 23.40
CA SER A 153 -5.07 -6.07 22.60
C SER A 153 -6.44 -6.06 21.92
N ASP A 154 -7.46 -5.54 22.60
CA ASP A 154 -8.84 -5.47 22.06
C ASP A 154 -8.88 -4.51 20.88
N SER A 155 -8.13 -3.40 20.96
CA SER A 155 -8.03 -2.43 19.87
C SER A 155 -7.40 -3.00 18.61
N LEU A 156 -6.50 -3.98 18.73
CA LEU A 156 -5.88 -4.63 17.57
C LEU A 156 -6.94 -5.41 16.78
N LEU A 157 -7.83 -6.10 17.47
CA LEU A 157 -8.91 -6.89 16.86
C LEU A 157 -10.02 -6.00 16.31
N GLU A 158 -10.44 -4.97 17.03
CA GLU A 158 -11.42 -3.98 16.55
C GLU A 158 -10.98 -3.30 15.23
N ASN A 159 -9.67 -3.21 14.99
CA ASN A 159 -9.09 -2.60 13.79
C ASN A 159 -8.60 -3.61 12.73
N TYR A 160 -8.93 -4.90 12.87
CA TYR A 160 -8.51 -5.96 11.94
C TYR A 160 -6.99 -6.00 11.74
N THR A 161 -6.22 -5.77 12.81
CA THR A 161 -4.76 -5.79 12.76
C THR A 161 -4.28 -7.16 12.33
N ASP A 162 -3.48 -7.21 11.27
CA ASP A 162 -2.89 -8.47 10.79
C ASP A 162 -1.53 -8.73 11.46
N ALA A 163 -0.74 -7.69 11.71
CA ALA A 163 0.51 -7.78 12.47
C ALA A 163 0.91 -6.43 13.09
N VAL A 164 1.62 -6.48 14.21
CA VAL A 164 2.12 -5.28 14.94
C VAL A 164 3.43 -5.58 15.64
N LEU A 165 4.35 -4.61 15.62
CA LEU A 165 5.63 -4.67 16.31
C LEU A 165 5.95 -3.28 16.90
N ILE A 166 6.38 -3.26 18.17
CA ILE A 166 6.81 -2.04 18.86
C ILE A 166 8.31 -2.14 19.17
N LEU A 167 9.05 -1.15 18.68
CA LEU A 167 10.43 -0.91 19.07
C LEU A 167 10.49 0.17 20.15
N HIS A 168 11.21 -0.12 21.23
CA HIS A 168 11.55 0.85 22.25
C HIS A 168 13.06 0.80 22.51
N GLN A 169 13.75 1.91 22.24
CA GLN A 169 15.21 2.03 22.38
C GLN A 169 15.99 0.94 21.62
N GLY A 170 15.58 0.67 20.38
CA GLY A 170 16.22 -0.33 19.52
C GLY A 170 15.93 -1.79 19.90
N LYS A 171 15.03 -2.04 20.85
CA LYS A 171 14.62 -3.39 21.26
C LYS A 171 13.15 -3.64 20.94
N VAL A 172 12.85 -4.84 20.45
CA VAL A 172 11.48 -5.32 20.28
C VAL A 172 10.89 -5.57 21.66
N VAL A 173 9.86 -4.81 22.01
CA VAL A 173 9.15 -4.94 23.30
C VAL A 173 7.77 -5.57 23.14
N TYR A 174 7.23 -5.61 21.93
CA TYR A 174 5.93 -6.20 21.63
C TYR A 174 5.89 -6.64 20.17
N GLU A 175 5.32 -7.82 19.92
CA GLU A 175 5.15 -8.39 18.59
C GLU A 175 3.94 -9.34 18.60
N ARG A 176 3.01 -9.14 17.66
CA ARG A 176 1.83 -10.01 17.47
C ARG A 176 1.53 -10.17 15.99
N TYR A 177 0.96 -11.33 15.65
CA TYR A 177 0.50 -11.71 14.32
C TYR A 177 -0.89 -12.34 14.44
N PHE A 178 -1.76 -12.06 13.47
CA PHE A 178 -3.15 -12.51 13.44
C PHE A 178 -3.52 -13.05 12.05
N GLY A 179 -4.63 -13.79 11.97
CA GLY A 179 -5.13 -14.35 10.72
C GLY A 179 -4.10 -15.25 10.02
N VAL A 180 -3.70 -14.87 8.81
CA VAL A 180 -2.69 -15.59 8.00
C VAL A 180 -1.31 -14.93 8.01
N SER A 181 -1.11 -13.87 8.80
CA SER A 181 0.20 -13.25 8.97
C SER A 181 1.11 -14.11 9.84
N SER A 182 2.43 -14.04 9.61
CA SER A 182 3.41 -14.81 10.37
C SER A 182 4.78 -14.11 10.40
N PRO A 183 5.69 -14.50 11.32
CA PRO A 183 7.04 -13.93 11.39
C PRO A 183 7.86 -14.10 10.10
N THR A 184 7.60 -15.15 9.34
CA THR A 184 8.27 -15.47 8.06
C THR A 184 7.43 -15.06 6.84
N GLY A 185 6.31 -14.38 7.07
CA GLY A 185 5.44 -13.86 6.02
C GLY A 185 5.81 -12.44 5.62
N GLN A 186 5.22 -12.01 4.51
CA GLN A 186 5.30 -10.64 4.02
C GLN A 186 3.89 -10.05 3.96
N HIS A 187 3.78 -8.74 4.10
CA HIS A 187 2.52 -8.02 4.03
C HIS A 187 2.66 -6.82 3.09
N GLY A 188 1.65 -6.59 2.26
CA GLY A 188 1.53 -5.40 1.42
C GLY A 188 1.43 -4.16 2.30
N VAL A 189 2.37 -3.22 2.13
CA VAL A 189 2.46 -2.04 2.99
C VAL A 189 1.79 -0.81 2.41
N MET A 190 1.17 -0.96 1.24
CA MET A 190 0.44 0.10 0.56
C MET A 190 1.29 1.37 0.51
N SER A 191 0.72 2.52 0.90
CA SER A 191 1.38 3.82 0.81
C SER A 191 2.58 4.02 1.74
N ILE A 192 2.91 3.09 2.65
CA ILE A 192 4.23 3.09 3.30
C ILE A 192 5.35 2.95 2.25
N THR A 193 5.06 2.33 1.10
CA THR A 193 5.96 2.30 -0.08
C THR A 193 6.50 3.69 -0.41
N LYS A 194 5.66 4.73 -0.32
CA LYS A 194 6.07 6.12 -0.64
C LYS A 194 7.21 6.62 0.24
N THR A 195 7.25 6.18 1.50
CA THR A 195 8.35 6.51 2.43
C THR A 195 9.67 5.91 1.97
N PHE A 196 9.67 4.69 1.43
CA PHE A 196 10.86 4.07 0.86
C PHE A 196 11.35 4.80 -0.39
N VAL A 197 10.43 5.15 -1.29
CA VAL A 197 10.75 5.91 -2.52
C VAL A 197 11.25 7.31 -2.18
N GLY A 198 10.59 8.01 -1.25
CA GLY A 198 11.02 9.32 -0.76
C GLY A 198 12.39 9.27 -0.09
N THR A 199 12.66 8.24 0.71
CA THR A 199 14.00 8.04 1.33
C THR A 199 15.09 7.85 0.28
N LEU A 200 14.81 7.07 -0.79
CA LEU A 200 15.74 6.94 -1.91
C LEU A 200 15.96 8.27 -2.63
N ALA A 201 14.89 9.03 -2.89
CA ALA A 201 14.99 10.35 -3.51
C ALA A 201 15.84 11.30 -2.67
N SER A 202 15.57 11.40 -1.37
CA SER A 202 16.36 12.24 -0.46
C SER A 202 17.83 11.85 -0.42
N ALA A 203 18.14 10.54 -0.42
CA ALA A 203 19.52 10.05 -0.50
C ALA A 203 20.21 10.54 -1.77
N LEU A 204 19.53 10.41 -2.91
CA LEU A 204 20.04 10.86 -4.21
C LEU A 204 20.16 12.39 -4.30
N ILE A 205 19.31 13.14 -3.59
CA ILE A 205 19.43 14.59 -3.45
C ILE A 205 20.68 14.95 -2.65
N ALA A 206 20.89 14.31 -1.49
CA ALA A 206 22.07 14.53 -0.66
C ALA A 206 23.38 14.15 -1.40
N GLU A 207 23.32 13.18 -2.32
CA GLU A 207 24.42 12.77 -3.20
C GLU A 207 24.62 13.69 -4.42
N GLY A 208 23.72 14.66 -4.66
CA GLY A 208 23.76 15.56 -5.82
C GLY A 208 23.36 14.91 -7.15
N VAL A 209 22.78 13.71 -7.11
CA VAL A 209 22.25 13.01 -8.31
C VAL A 209 20.91 13.60 -8.72
N LEU A 210 20.07 13.94 -7.73
CA LEU A 210 18.81 14.65 -7.92
C LEU A 210 18.93 16.08 -7.39
N ASP A 211 18.32 17.00 -8.10
CA ASP A 211 18.17 18.40 -7.72
C ASP A 211 16.68 18.67 -7.44
N PRO A 212 16.29 19.01 -6.20
CA PRO A 212 14.91 19.27 -5.83
C PRO A 212 14.31 20.50 -6.55
N GLY A 213 15.15 21.45 -6.98
CA GLY A 213 14.73 22.65 -7.71
C GLY A 213 14.48 22.43 -9.21
N LYS A 214 14.98 21.33 -9.79
CA LYS A 214 14.75 21.00 -11.20
C LYS A 214 13.32 20.55 -11.46
N LEU A 215 12.89 20.72 -12.71
CA LEU A 215 11.58 20.25 -13.14
C LEU A 215 11.59 18.74 -13.30
N VAL A 216 10.45 18.11 -13.06
CA VAL A 216 10.25 16.68 -13.33
C VAL A 216 10.57 16.36 -14.80
N THR A 217 10.20 17.25 -15.71
CA THR A 217 10.42 17.13 -17.15
C THR A 217 11.89 17.22 -17.56
N ASP A 218 12.78 17.74 -16.70
CA ASP A 218 14.21 17.73 -16.97
C ASP A 218 14.80 16.32 -16.88
N TYR A 219 14.18 15.45 -16.08
CA TYR A 219 14.55 14.02 -15.96
C TYR A 219 13.71 13.12 -16.86
N VAL A 220 12.41 13.44 -17.00
CA VAL A 220 11.42 12.66 -17.77
C VAL A 220 10.73 13.55 -18.80
N PRO A 221 11.36 13.84 -19.96
CA PRO A 221 10.79 14.68 -21.01
C PRO A 221 9.42 14.22 -21.52
N GLU A 222 9.13 12.92 -21.42
CA GLU A 222 7.86 12.29 -21.80
C GLU A 222 6.65 12.83 -21.01
N LEU A 223 6.88 13.47 -19.87
CA LEU A 223 5.83 14.11 -19.07
C LEU A 223 5.55 15.57 -19.45
N ALA A 224 6.22 16.12 -20.47
CA ALA A 224 6.05 17.52 -20.87
C ALA A 224 4.63 17.85 -21.38
N GLY A 225 3.89 16.88 -21.90
CA GLY A 225 2.49 17.03 -22.31
C GLY A 225 1.46 16.75 -21.20
N SER A 226 1.92 16.42 -19.99
CA SER A 226 1.07 16.00 -18.87
C SER A 226 0.90 17.10 -17.83
N ALA A 227 0.11 16.83 -16.79
CA ALA A 227 -0.04 17.73 -15.65
C ALA A 227 1.20 17.87 -14.78
N PHE A 228 2.26 17.09 -15.00
CA PHE A 228 3.56 17.29 -14.33
C PHE A 228 4.42 18.38 -14.97
N ALA A 229 4.03 18.90 -16.14
CA ALA A 229 4.75 19.98 -16.79
C ALA A 229 4.86 21.21 -15.88
N GLY A 230 6.08 21.67 -15.63
CA GLY A 230 6.35 22.80 -14.75
C GLY A 230 6.35 22.47 -13.25
N ALA A 231 6.10 21.23 -12.85
CA ALA A 231 6.33 20.80 -11.47
C ALA A 231 7.82 20.63 -11.18
N THR A 232 8.30 21.19 -10.08
CA THR A 232 9.62 20.87 -9.53
C THR A 232 9.63 19.51 -8.85
N LEU A 233 10.80 18.89 -8.73
CA LEU A 233 10.97 17.65 -7.99
C LEU A 233 10.56 17.80 -6.51
N GLN A 234 10.86 18.94 -5.88
CA GLN A 234 10.43 19.23 -4.51
C GLN A 234 8.90 19.24 -4.36
N GLN A 235 8.19 19.87 -5.29
CA GLN A 235 6.72 19.89 -5.25
C GLN A 235 6.10 18.50 -5.44
N VAL A 236 6.76 17.60 -6.16
CA VAL A 236 6.35 16.19 -6.24
C VAL A 236 6.58 15.47 -4.92
N LEU A 237 7.74 15.66 -4.28
CA LEU A 237 8.07 15.08 -2.98
C LEU A 237 7.09 15.54 -1.88
N ASP A 238 6.75 16.83 -1.87
CA ASP A 238 5.85 17.44 -0.88
C ASP A 238 4.37 17.22 -1.19
N MET A 239 4.05 16.56 -2.30
CA MET A 239 2.69 16.39 -2.80
C MET A 239 1.90 17.70 -2.97
N THR A 240 2.59 18.76 -3.39
CA THR A 240 1.97 20.07 -3.66
C THR A 240 1.75 20.29 -5.15
N THR A 241 1.55 19.24 -5.94
CA THR A 241 1.31 19.37 -7.38
C THR A 241 -0.08 19.96 -7.65
N GLY A 242 -0.33 20.53 -8.82
CA GLY A 242 -1.65 20.97 -9.27
C GLY A 242 -2.23 20.00 -10.30
N ILE A 243 -2.60 18.78 -9.89
CA ILE A 243 -2.99 17.69 -10.81
C ILE A 243 -4.37 17.15 -10.45
N ARG A 244 -5.28 17.02 -11.41
CA ARG A 244 -6.57 16.39 -11.17
C ARG A 244 -6.38 14.90 -10.87
N PHE A 245 -6.65 14.49 -9.64
CA PHE A 245 -6.57 13.08 -9.24
C PHE A 245 -7.40 12.81 -7.99
N ASN A 246 -8.49 12.05 -8.15
CA ASN A 246 -9.36 11.63 -7.06
C ASN A 246 -8.85 10.34 -6.39
N GLU A 247 -8.50 10.44 -5.10
CA GLU A 247 -8.04 9.35 -4.21
C GLU A 247 -9.16 8.73 -3.36
N ASP A 248 -10.43 9.06 -3.62
CA ASP A 248 -11.53 8.45 -2.89
C ASP A 248 -11.75 6.99 -3.31
N TYR A 249 -11.14 6.06 -2.59
CA TYR A 249 -11.30 4.62 -2.78
C TYR A 249 -12.74 4.14 -2.59
N ALA A 250 -13.61 4.88 -1.89
CA ALA A 250 -15.03 4.50 -1.80
C ALA A 250 -15.82 4.87 -3.06
N ASN A 251 -15.29 5.79 -3.88
CA ASN A 251 -15.92 6.19 -5.13
C ASN A 251 -15.43 5.29 -6.29
N PRO A 252 -16.31 4.46 -6.90
CA PRO A 252 -15.92 3.57 -7.99
C PRO A 252 -15.52 4.30 -9.29
N LYS A 253 -15.74 5.62 -9.36
CA LYS A 253 -15.37 6.47 -10.49
C LYS A 253 -14.11 7.32 -10.22
N ALA A 254 -13.47 7.15 -9.08
CA ALA A 254 -12.25 7.88 -8.75
C ALA A 254 -11.09 7.53 -9.69
N ASP A 255 -10.19 8.50 -9.91
CA ASP A 255 -9.05 8.34 -10.82
C ASP A 255 -8.09 7.24 -10.36
N ILE A 256 -8.02 6.95 -9.05
CA ILE A 256 -7.26 5.83 -8.49
C ILE A 256 -7.65 4.47 -9.09
N TRP A 257 -8.92 4.27 -9.49
CA TRP A 257 -9.35 3.02 -10.13
C TRP A 257 -8.97 2.95 -11.61
N VAL A 258 -8.89 4.11 -12.28
CA VAL A 258 -8.35 4.19 -13.65
C VAL A 258 -6.84 3.92 -13.63
N HIS A 259 -6.13 4.49 -12.65
CA HIS A 259 -4.71 4.23 -12.39
C HIS A 259 -4.45 2.74 -12.07
N ALA A 260 -5.22 2.14 -11.16
CA ALA A 260 -5.11 0.72 -10.84
C ALA A 260 -5.37 -0.17 -12.07
N LYS A 261 -6.31 0.23 -12.94
CA LYS A 261 -6.59 -0.45 -14.19
C LYS A 261 -5.44 -0.32 -15.19
N ALA A 262 -4.78 0.84 -15.27
CA ALA A 262 -3.60 1.07 -16.09
C ALA A 262 -2.42 0.18 -15.65
N GLY A 263 -2.27 -0.01 -14.35
CA GLY A 263 -1.29 -0.92 -13.76
C GLY A 263 -1.66 -2.41 -13.84
N SER A 264 -2.79 -2.77 -14.46
CA SER A 264 -3.24 -4.16 -14.49
C SER A 264 -2.40 -4.98 -15.48
N PRO A 265 -1.89 -6.16 -15.08
CA PRO A 265 -1.21 -7.10 -15.96
C PRO A 265 -2.17 -7.90 -16.88
N LEU A 266 -3.49 -7.76 -16.69
CA LEU A 266 -4.47 -8.54 -17.45
C LEU A 266 -4.63 -7.97 -18.87
N PRO A 267 -4.93 -8.83 -19.85
CA PRO A 267 -5.24 -8.36 -21.19
C PRO A 267 -6.46 -7.44 -21.15
N MET A 268 -6.33 -6.30 -21.81
CA MET A 268 -7.40 -5.32 -21.93
C MET A 268 -8.22 -5.61 -23.20
N PRO A 269 -9.52 -5.24 -23.23
CA PRO A 269 -10.34 -5.36 -24.43
C PRO A 269 -9.67 -4.73 -25.66
N LYS A 270 -9.93 -5.29 -26.85
CA LYS A 270 -9.30 -4.85 -28.11
C LYS A 270 -9.55 -3.37 -28.41
N ASP A 271 -10.70 -2.85 -28.00
CA ASP A 271 -11.16 -1.49 -28.20
C ASP A 271 -10.77 -0.54 -27.04
N TYR A 272 -10.07 -1.02 -26.01
CA TYR A 272 -9.67 -0.18 -24.88
C TYR A 272 -8.67 0.90 -25.29
N GLN A 273 -9.07 2.17 -25.08
CA GLN A 273 -8.30 3.38 -25.45
C GLN A 273 -7.61 4.06 -24.26
N GLY A 274 -7.72 3.52 -23.05
CA GLY A 274 -7.06 4.10 -21.88
C GLY A 274 -5.60 3.69 -21.72
N PRO A 275 -4.91 4.20 -20.70
CA PRO A 275 -3.52 3.86 -20.40
C PRO A 275 -3.36 2.38 -20.02
N ARG A 276 -2.26 1.77 -20.44
CA ARG A 276 -1.95 0.33 -20.26
C ARG A 276 -0.72 0.07 -19.38
N SER A 277 -0.12 1.13 -18.84
CA SER A 277 0.97 1.10 -17.88
C SER A 277 0.86 2.29 -16.92
N TYR A 278 1.61 2.26 -15.82
CA TYR A 278 1.70 3.42 -14.92
C TYR A 278 2.30 4.63 -15.66
N TYR A 279 3.28 4.44 -16.53
CA TYR A 279 3.88 5.52 -17.32
C TYR A 279 2.87 6.18 -18.27
N GLU A 280 2.10 5.39 -19.02
CA GLU A 280 1.06 5.93 -19.90
C GLU A 280 0.00 6.71 -19.12
N PHE A 281 -0.35 6.26 -17.91
CA PHE A 281 -1.28 7.00 -17.05
C PHE A 281 -0.72 8.37 -16.68
N LEU A 282 0.54 8.43 -16.25
CA LEU A 282 1.19 9.69 -15.86
C LEU A 282 1.23 10.70 -17.02
N GLN A 283 1.50 10.23 -18.23
CA GLN A 283 1.50 11.07 -19.45
C GLN A 283 0.14 11.69 -19.77
N GLN A 284 -0.95 11.07 -19.33
CA GLN A 284 -2.33 11.50 -19.62
C GLN A 284 -2.97 12.29 -18.46
N THR A 285 -2.21 12.62 -17.43
CA THR A 285 -2.72 13.41 -16.30
C THR A 285 -3.12 14.81 -16.73
N VAL A 286 -4.16 15.35 -16.09
CA VAL A 286 -4.73 16.67 -16.40
C VAL A 286 -4.48 17.64 -15.24
N ALA A 287 -4.09 18.87 -15.54
CA ALA A 287 -3.79 19.88 -14.51
C ALA A 287 -5.06 20.32 -13.76
N GLU A 288 -4.91 20.63 -12.48
CA GLU A 288 -5.94 21.22 -11.62
C GLU A 288 -5.26 22.07 -10.53
N GLY A 289 -5.30 23.39 -10.72
CA GLY A 289 -4.58 24.35 -9.87
C GLY A 289 -3.14 24.57 -10.33
N LYS A 290 -2.32 25.21 -9.48
CA LYS A 290 -0.89 25.44 -9.75
C LYS A 290 -0.02 24.64 -8.79
N HIS A 291 1.14 24.20 -9.27
CA HIS A 291 2.14 23.54 -8.43
C HIS A 291 2.63 24.48 -7.33
N GLY A 292 2.78 23.95 -6.12
CA GLY A 292 3.27 24.64 -4.93
C GLY A 292 2.21 25.38 -4.11
N GLU A 293 0.96 25.48 -4.57
CA GLU A 293 -0.07 26.29 -3.88
C GLU A 293 -0.71 25.57 -2.68
N ALA A 294 -0.91 24.24 -2.75
CA ALA A 294 -1.58 23.47 -1.70
C ALA A 294 -1.14 22.01 -1.67
N PHE A 295 -1.19 21.40 -0.49
CA PHE A 295 -0.98 19.96 -0.32
C PHE A 295 -2.20 19.18 -0.81
N HIS A 296 -1.95 18.21 -1.68
CA HIS A 296 -2.94 17.24 -2.13
C HIS A 296 -2.30 15.86 -2.22
N TYR A 297 -2.73 14.95 -1.34
CA TYR A 297 -2.24 13.59 -1.35
C TYR A 297 -2.58 12.91 -2.69
N ARG A 298 -1.56 12.47 -3.44
CA ARG A 298 -1.73 11.83 -4.76
C ARG A 298 -0.68 10.77 -4.99
N THR A 299 -1.13 9.54 -5.19
CA THR A 299 -0.29 8.36 -5.45
C THR A 299 0.59 8.53 -6.68
N ILE A 300 0.07 9.19 -7.71
CA ILE A 300 0.79 9.44 -8.97
C ILE A 300 2.02 10.33 -8.82
N ASN A 301 2.12 11.16 -7.77
CA ASN A 301 3.34 11.92 -7.50
C ASN A 301 4.50 10.96 -7.20
N THR A 302 4.26 9.91 -6.43
CA THR A 302 5.29 8.93 -6.11
C THR A 302 5.63 8.03 -7.31
N ASP A 303 4.67 7.73 -8.18
CA ASP A 303 4.96 7.01 -9.43
C ASP A 303 5.84 7.85 -10.38
N ALA A 304 5.55 9.15 -10.51
CA ALA A 304 6.42 10.06 -11.24
C ALA A 304 7.82 10.17 -10.61
N LEU A 305 7.90 10.23 -9.27
CA LEU A 305 9.17 10.21 -8.56
C LEU A 305 9.97 8.91 -8.83
N GLY A 306 9.30 7.76 -8.84
CA GLY A 306 9.91 6.48 -9.20
C GLY A 306 10.51 6.51 -10.61
N TRP A 307 9.82 7.13 -11.57
CA TRP A 307 10.32 7.28 -12.93
C TRP A 307 11.52 8.24 -13.00
N VAL A 308 11.47 9.37 -12.29
CA VAL A 308 12.59 10.32 -12.17
C VAL A 308 13.83 9.64 -11.61
N ILE A 309 13.68 8.88 -10.51
CA ILE A 309 14.78 8.12 -9.89
C ILE A 309 15.37 7.14 -10.91
N ALA A 310 14.52 6.40 -11.62
CA ALA A 310 15.01 5.43 -12.60
C ALA A 310 15.77 6.09 -13.76
N ARG A 311 15.29 7.24 -14.24
CA ARG A 311 15.93 8.00 -15.32
C ARG A 311 17.24 8.64 -14.90
N ALA A 312 17.31 9.20 -13.70
CA ALA A 312 18.51 9.86 -13.20
C ALA A 312 19.64 8.86 -12.90
N THR A 313 19.31 7.62 -12.54
CA THR A 313 20.29 6.61 -12.11
C THR A 313 20.57 5.53 -13.14
N GLY A 314 19.68 5.34 -14.12
CA GLY A 314 19.72 4.21 -15.06
C GLY A 314 19.37 2.85 -14.44
N LYS A 315 18.81 2.82 -13.22
CA LYS A 315 18.43 1.60 -12.51
C LYS A 315 16.95 1.59 -12.15
N SER A 316 16.34 0.42 -12.11
CA SER A 316 14.96 0.27 -11.66
C SER A 316 14.80 0.55 -10.17
N LEU A 317 13.58 0.90 -9.74
CA LEU A 317 13.28 1.20 -8.34
C LEU A 317 13.60 0.01 -7.40
N ASN A 318 13.27 -1.21 -7.81
CA ASN A 318 13.55 -2.42 -7.01
C ASN A 318 15.05 -2.70 -6.87
N GLU A 319 15.85 -2.43 -7.91
CA GLU A 319 17.31 -2.55 -7.85
C GLU A 319 17.89 -1.55 -6.86
N LEU A 320 17.47 -0.28 -6.93
CA LEU A 320 17.94 0.75 -5.99
C LEU A 320 17.49 0.47 -4.56
N LEU A 321 16.23 0.05 -4.35
CA LEU A 321 15.76 -0.36 -3.02
C LEU A 321 16.61 -1.51 -2.47
N SER A 322 16.91 -2.51 -3.30
CA SER A 322 17.75 -3.65 -2.95
C SER A 322 19.16 -3.21 -2.57
N GLU A 323 19.88 -2.54 -3.47
CA GLU A 323 21.29 -2.17 -3.31
C GLU A 323 21.53 -1.15 -2.21
N ARG A 324 20.68 -0.11 -2.15
CA ARG A 324 20.93 1.05 -1.28
C ARG A 324 20.36 0.87 0.12
N ILE A 325 19.27 0.11 0.26
CA ILE A 325 18.56 -0.04 1.54
C ILE A 325 18.55 -1.51 1.96
N TRP A 326 17.90 -2.38 1.21
CA TRP A 326 17.49 -3.71 1.66
C TRP A 326 18.67 -4.63 2.00
N GLN A 327 19.69 -4.67 1.15
CA GLN A 327 20.92 -5.45 1.37
C GLN A 327 21.75 -4.95 2.56
N LYS A 328 21.66 -3.65 2.87
CA LYS A 328 22.42 -3.01 3.96
C LYS A 328 21.71 -3.07 5.31
N LEU A 329 20.38 -3.11 5.30
CA LEU A 329 19.55 -3.22 6.51
C LEU A 329 19.78 -4.51 7.30
N GLY A 330 20.34 -5.55 6.67
CA GLY A 330 20.37 -6.89 7.26
C GLY A 330 18.95 -7.45 7.42
N ALA A 331 18.10 -7.23 6.42
CA ALA A 331 16.73 -7.75 6.38
C ALA A 331 16.71 -9.28 6.55
N GLU A 332 15.62 -9.86 7.04
CA GLU A 332 15.44 -11.31 7.18
C GLU A 332 14.96 -11.94 5.87
N GLN A 333 14.16 -11.20 5.09
CA GLN A 333 13.50 -11.69 3.89
C GLN A 333 13.77 -10.77 2.70
N ASP A 334 13.74 -11.31 1.48
CA ASP A 334 13.57 -10.48 0.28
C ASP A 334 12.26 -9.71 0.39
N ALA A 335 12.22 -8.45 0.00
CA ALA A 335 10.97 -7.73 -0.26
C ALA A 335 10.52 -7.96 -1.71
N TYR A 336 9.31 -7.52 -2.04
CA TYR A 336 8.89 -7.46 -3.43
C TYR A 336 7.96 -6.28 -3.68
N ILE A 337 7.90 -5.86 -4.94
CA ILE A 337 7.05 -4.76 -5.39
C ILE A 337 6.14 -5.25 -6.51
N ASN A 338 4.84 -4.93 -6.44
CA ASN A 338 3.90 -5.20 -7.52
C ASN A 338 4.33 -4.44 -8.78
N ALA A 339 4.07 -5.04 -9.95
CA ALA A 339 4.43 -4.46 -11.23
C ALA A 339 3.28 -4.50 -12.24
N ASP A 340 3.27 -3.51 -13.14
CA ASP A 340 2.33 -3.47 -14.25
C ASP A 340 2.70 -4.45 -15.39
N SER A 341 1.93 -4.37 -16.48
CA SER A 341 2.06 -5.27 -17.65
C SER A 341 3.42 -5.24 -18.35
N ILE A 342 4.22 -4.18 -18.14
CA ILE A 342 5.56 -4.02 -18.74
C ILE A 342 6.68 -4.13 -17.71
N GLY A 343 6.36 -4.49 -16.46
CA GLY A 343 7.34 -4.61 -15.40
C GLY A 343 7.68 -3.29 -14.71
N THR A 344 6.84 -2.27 -14.81
CA THR A 344 7.03 -1.02 -14.04
C THR A 344 6.63 -1.24 -12.59
N PRO A 345 7.53 -1.02 -11.60
CA PRO A 345 7.17 -1.11 -10.20
C PRO A 345 6.10 -0.08 -9.80
N PHE A 346 5.09 -0.50 -9.05
CA PHE A 346 4.11 0.43 -8.47
C PHE A 346 4.71 1.19 -7.29
N ALA A 347 5.40 2.31 -7.57
CA ALA A 347 6.12 3.11 -6.58
C ALA A 347 5.19 3.78 -5.56
N GLY A 348 3.93 4.04 -5.94
CA GLY A 348 2.93 4.64 -5.07
C GLY A 348 2.40 3.72 -3.97
N GLY A 349 2.54 2.39 -4.08
CA GLY A 349 1.94 1.51 -3.08
C GLY A 349 2.22 0.01 -3.17
N GLY A 350 3.11 -0.43 -4.07
CA GLY A 350 3.24 -1.84 -4.43
C GLY A 350 4.13 -2.69 -3.53
N LEU A 351 4.81 -2.12 -2.52
CA LEU A 351 5.80 -2.87 -1.73
C LEU A 351 5.14 -3.83 -0.75
N SER A 352 5.72 -5.02 -0.61
CA SER A 352 5.42 -5.97 0.44
C SER A 352 6.69 -6.39 1.16
N VAL A 353 6.65 -6.44 2.49
CA VAL A 353 7.83 -6.66 3.33
C VAL A 353 7.49 -7.52 4.55
N GLY A 354 8.49 -8.12 5.18
CA GLY A 354 8.34 -8.71 6.50
C GLY A 354 8.24 -7.63 7.59
N LEU A 355 7.44 -7.87 8.63
CA LEU A 355 7.20 -6.89 9.71
C LEU A 355 8.48 -6.43 10.41
N ARG A 356 9.37 -7.39 10.71
CA ARG A 356 10.67 -7.11 11.35
C ARG A 356 11.59 -6.31 10.43
N ASP A 357 11.51 -6.52 9.13
CA ASP A 357 12.31 -5.76 8.15
C ASP A 357 11.82 -4.32 8.00
N LEU A 358 10.51 -4.12 8.09
CA LEU A 358 9.96 -2.77 8.23
C LEU A 358 10.41 -2.09 9.53
N ALA A 359 10.50 -2.84 10.63
CA ALA A 359 11.02 -2.33 11.89
C ALA A 359 12.52 -1.95 11.79
N ARG A 360 13.35 -2.73 11.08
CA ARG A 360 14.74 -2.38 10.77
C ARG A 360 14.84 -1.09 9.97
N PHE A 361 13.98 -0.93 8.95
CA PHE A 361 13.90 0.32 8.19
C PHE A 361 13.53 1.50 9.10
N GLY A 362 12.49 1.36 9.93
CA GLY A 362 12.09 2.40 10.89
C GLY A 362 13.19 2.77 11.89
N GLU A 363 13.95 1.78 12.37
CA GLU A 363 15.09 1.98 13.27
C GLU A 363 16.27 2.68 12.58
N MET A 364 16.51 2.39 11.31
CA MET A 364 17.48 3.11 10.48
C MET A 364 17.10 4.59 10.33
N ILE A 365 15.83 4.89 10.06
CA ILE A 365 15.33 6.27 10.02
C ILE A 365 15.46 6.95 11.39
N ARG A 366 15.08 6.28 12.49
CA ARG A 366 15.20 6.80 13.87
C ARG A 366 16.64 7.18 14.25
N ASN A 367 17.62 6.53 13.62
CA ASN A 367 19.05 6.74 13.83
C ASN A 367 19.70 7.55 12.69
N ASN A 368 18.94 8.44 12.02
CA ASN A 368 19.43 9.35 10.96
C ASN A 368 20.19 8.62 9.84
N GLY A 369 19.62 7.51 9.36
CA GLY A 369 20.19 6.70 8.27
C GLY A 369 21.27 5.70 8.71
N TYR A 370 21.65 5.66 9.99
CA TYR A 370 22.66 4.73 10.50
C TYR A 370 22.02 3.47 11.09
N TYR A 371 22.40 2.30 10.60
CA TYR A 371 21.96 1.01 11.14
C TYR A 371 22.93 -0.10 10.77
N ASN A 372 22.93 -1.21 11.50
CA ASN A 372 23.76 -2.38 11.19
C ASN A 372 25.24 -2.04 10.96
N GLY A 373 25.79 -1.16 11.79
CA GLY A 373 27.20 -0.75 11.75
C GLY A 373 27.60 0.18 10.59
N GLN A 374 26.65 0.71 9.83
CA GLN A 374 26.94 1.51 8.63
C GLN A 374 25.94 2.65 8.41
N GLN A 375 26.37 3.69 7.69
CA GLN A 375 25.49 4.73 7.16
C GLN A 375 24.83 4.20 5.90
N ILE A 376 23.55 3.84 5.99
CA ILE A 376 22.78 3.26 4.87
C ILE A 376 22.31 4.36 3.92
N ILE A 377 21.75 5.41 4.48
CA ILE A 377 21.28 6.62 3.80
C ILE A 377 22.02 7.82 4.39
N PRO A 378 22.44 8.85 3.62
CA PRO A 378 23.13 10.02 4.17
C PRO A 378 22.34 10.66 5.32
N ALA A 379 23.02 11.11 6.39
CA ALA A 379 22.34 11.72 7.55
C ALA A 379 21.65 13.07 7.23
N ALA A 380 21.98 13.68 6.10
CA ALA A 380 21.37 14.92 5.61
C ALA A 380 20.13 14.67 4.72
N ALA A 381 19.83 13.41 4.39
CA ALA A 381 18.67 13.01 3.60
C ALA A 381 17.36 13.04 4.41
#